data_AF-A0A1H8S4M4-F1
#
_entry.id   AF-A0A1H8S4M4-F1
#
_cell.length_a   1.000
_cell.length_b   1.000
_cell.length_c   1.000
_cell.angle_alpha   90.00
_cell.angle_beta   90.00
_cell.angle_gamma   90.00
#
_symmetry.space_group_name_H-M   'P 1'
#
loop_
_entity.id
_entity.type
_entity.pdbx_description
1 polymer ?
#
loop_
_entity_poly.entity_id
_entity_poly.type
_entity_poly.pdbx_seq_one_letter_code
_entity_poly.pdbx_strand_id
1 'polypeptide(L)'
;MISSRSRSLLIAAAAASGLLAGADLDREVVAMPAWQQVGAVAWAAFSRQADLGNGLVLYPVEAIGGFLLILAAIVSFHLDRAATGRFALYGAALLAAAGLLCTVKAAPIMLGVAQLEDPTALRQAFEGFRHWGSIRAAFQVLAFFAMAWALAANLGRPTRDVG
;
A
#
# COMPACT_ATOMS: atom_id res chain seq x y z
N MET A 1 -26.16 -11.58 10.01
CA MET A 1 -24.85 -12.01 10.52
C MET A 1 -23.85 -11.97 9.38
N ILE A 2 -22.65 -11.45 9.62
CA ILE A 2 -21.55 -11.56 8.65
C ILE A 2 -20.94 -12.96 8.77
N SER A 3 -20.41 -13.54 7.69
CA SER A 3 -19.70 -14.81 7.81
C SER A 3 -18.36 -14.65 8.55
N SER A 4 -17.92 -15.70 9.25
CA SER A 4 -16.57 -15.78 9.86
C SER A 4 -15.47 -15.56 8.82
N ARG A 5 -15.67 -16.08 7.60
CA ARG A 5 -14.80 -15.85 6.44
C ARG A 5 -14.70 -14.36 6.05
N SER A 6 -15.84 -13.69 5.83
CA SER A 6 -15.84 -12.25 5.47
C SER A 6 -15.18 -11.41 6.55
N ARG A 7 -15.41 -11.72 7.84
CA ARG A 7 -14.73 -11.04 8.95
C ARG A 7 -13.22 -11.27 8.91
N SER A 8 -12.79 -12.52 8.74
CA SER A 8 -11.36 -12.85 8.69
C SER A 8 -10.65 -12.16 7.53
N LEU A 9 -11.29 -12.09 6.35
CA LEU A 9 -10.77 -11.36 5.19
C LEU A 9 -10.70 -9.85 5.43
N LEU A 10 -11.71 -9.25 6.08
CA LEU A 10 -11.66 -7.82 6.45
C LEU A 10 -10.51 -7.54 7.43
N ILE A 11 -10.29 -8.40 8.42
CA ILE A 11 -9.19 -8.27 9.37
C ILE A 11 -7.85 -8.38 8.64
N ALA A 12 -7.67 -9.42 7.82
CA ALA A 12 -6.43 -9.64 7.07
C ALA A 12 -6.15 -8.47 6.11
N ALA A 13 -7.15 -8.01 5.37
CA ALA A 13 -7.02 -6.87 4.46
C ALA A 13 -6.69 -5.58 5.21
N ALA A 14 -7.37 -5.29 6.33
CA ALA A 14 -7.08 -4.11 7.15
C ALA A 14 -5.67 -4.16 7.76
N ALA A 15 -5.22 -5.32 8.23
CA ALA A 15 -3.87 -5.50 8.76
C ALA A 15 -2.81 -5.28 7.67
N ALA A 16 -2.97 -5.90 6.49
CA ALA A 16 -2.06 -5.72 5.36
C ALA A 16 -2.02 -4.26 4.88
N SER A 17 -3.17 -3.61 4.74
CA SER A 17 -3.22 -2.18 4.41
C SER A 17 -2.58 -1.30 5.48
N GLY A 18 -2.70 -1.67 6.77
CA GLY A 18 -2.09 -0.95 7.87
C GLY A 18 -0.56 -1.04 7.87
N LEU A 19 0.00 -2.22 7.59
CA LEU A 19 1.45 -2.38 7.42
C LEU A 19 1.97 -1.51 6.27
N LEU A 20 1.31 -1.57 5.11
CA LEU A 20 1.68 -0.79 3.93
C LEU A 20 1.59 0.72 4.20
N ALA A 21 0.49 1.17 4.81
CA ALA A 21 0.30 2.57 5.18
C ALA A 21 1.36 3.03 6.19
N GLY A 22 1.72 2.18 7.15
CA GLY A 22 2.80 2.46 8.10
C GLY A 22 4.16 2.60 7.42
N ALA A 23 4.50 1.70 6.52
CA ALA A 23 5.74 1.76 5.74
C ALA A 23 5.82 3.02 4.86
N ASP A 24 4.70 3.40 4.23
CA ASP A 24 4.63 4.63 3.44
C ASP A 24 4.72 5.90 4.32
N LEU A 25 4.09 5.90 5.51
CA LEU A 25 4.21 7.02 6.45
C LEU A 25 5.65 7.19 6.95
N ASP A 26 6.32 6.10 7.34
CA ASP A 26 7.74 6.14 7.71
C ASP A 26 8.59 6.67 6.55
N ARG A 27 8.36 6.15 5.34
CA ARG A 27 9.09 6.60 4.15
C ARG A 27 8.90 8.08 3.87
N GLU A 28 7.68 8.61 3.93
CA GLU A 28 7.38 10.00 3.58
C GLU A 28 7.75 10.99 4.70
N VAL A 29 7.57 10.60 5.97
CA VAL A 29 7.75 11.51 7.11
C VAL A 29 9.17 11.45 7.68
N VAL A 30 9.83 10.29 7.59
CA VAL A 30 11.15 10.07 8.19
C VAL A 30 12.21 9.96 7.12
N ALA A 31 12.09 8.97 6.22
CA ALA A 31 13.17 8.63 5.30
C ALA A 31 13.38 9.69 4.20
N MET A 32 12.31 10.18 3.58
CA MET A 32 12.39 11.16 2.49
C MET A 32 13.01 12.50 2.92
N PRO A 33 12.62 13.11 4.05
CA PRO A 33 13.30 14.29 4.56
C PRO A 33 14.78 14.05 4.86
N ALA A 34 15.14 12.88 5.40
CA ALA A 34 16.54 12.53 5.63
C ALA A 34 17.33 12.42 4.31
N TRP A 35 16.76 11.76 3.29
CA TRP A 35 17.38 11.65 1.96
C TRP A 35 17.51 12.98 1.23
N GLN A 36 16.63 13.94 1.48
CA GLN A 36 16.81 15.30 0.97
C GLN A 36 18.05 16.00 1.54
N GLN A 37 18.43 15.68 2.79
CA GLN A 37 19.62 16.25 3.43
C GLN A 37 20.91 15.55 2.99
N VAL A 38 20.90 14.22 2.90
CA VAL A 38 22.10 13.45 2.52
C VAL A 38 22.32 13.36 1.00
N GLY A 39 21.30 13.69 0.21
CA GLY A 39 21.38 13.82 -1.24
C GLY A 39 21.07 12.54 -2.02
N ALA A 40 20.83 12.73 -3.32
CA ALA A 40 20.37 11.67 -4.23
C ALA A 40 21.38 10.53 -4.42
N VAL A 41 22.69 10.79 -4.29
CA VAL A 41 23.73 9.76 -4.39
C VAL A 41 23.63 8.79 -3.21
N ALA A 42 23.49 9.31 -1.98
CA ALA A 42 23.33 8.50 -0.78
C ALA A 42 22.01 7.71 -0.79
N TRP A 43 20.91 8.35 -1.21
CA TRP A 43 19.64 7.67 -1.47
C TRP A 43 19.81 6.52 -2.46
N ALA A 44 20.45 6.75 -3.61
CA ALA A 44 20.64 5.72 -4.63
C ALA A 44 21.53 4.56 -4.15
N ALA A 45 22.56 4.84 -3.35
CA ALA A 45 23.38 3.80 -2.74
C ALA A 45 22.57 2.93 -1.78
N PHE A 46 21.74 3.55 -0.93
CA PHE A 46 20.80 2.83 -0.07
C PHE A 46 19.79 2.02 -0.89
N SER A 47 19.12 2.64 -1.86
CA SER A 47 18.06 2.02 -2.67
C SER A 47 18.57 0.83 -3.47
N ARG A 48 19.81 0.85 -3.95
CA ARG A 48 20.42 -0.32 -4.60
C ARG A 48 20.52 -1.54 -3.68
N GLN A 49 20.74 -1.33 -2.39
CA GLN A 49 20.88 -2.42 -1.42
C GLN A 49 19.55 -2.80 -0.76
N ALA A 50 18.72 -1.81 -0.45
CA ALA A 50 17.46 -2.02 0.25
C ALA A 50 16.31 -2.26 -0.74
N ASP A 51 16.01 -1.27 -1.58
CA ASP A 51 14.83 -1.30 -2.46
C ASP A 51 15.00 -2.28 -3.63
N LEU A 52 16.19 -2.35 -4.20
CA LEU A 52 16.56 -3.31 -5.26
C LEU A 52 17.16 -4.62 -4.72
N GLY A 53 17.37 -4.71 -3.40
CA GLY A 53 17.64 -5.96 -2.71
C GLY A 53 16.34 -6.59 -2.22
N ASN A 54 16.17 -6.65 -0.90
CA ASN A 54 14.99 -7.25 -0.27
C ASN A 54 13.66 -6.59 -0.67
N GLY A 55 13.68 -5.29 -1.00
CA GLY A 55 12.52 -4.53 -1.43
C GLY A 55 11.89 -5.02 -2.73
N LEU A 56 12.65 -5.69 -3.62
CA LEU A 56 12.11 -6.26 -4.86
C LEU A 56 11.05 -7.33 -4.60
N VAL A 57 11.12 -8.00 -3.46
CA VAL A 57 10.14 -9.03 -3.05
C VAL A 57 9.12 -8.44 -2.10
N LEU A 58 9.58 -7.75 -1.04
CA LEU A 58 8.70 -7.28 0.02
C LEU A 58 7.64 -6.29 -0.51
N TYR A 59 8.06 -5.27 -1.26
CA TYR A 59 7.13 -4.20 -1.63
C TYR A 59 6.02 -4.65 -2.61
N PRO A 60 6.30 -5.45 -3.66
CA PRO A 60 5.24 -5.96 -4.52
C PRO A 60 4.31 -6.93 -3.79
N VAL A 61 4.85 -7.80 -2.92
CA VAL A 61 4.02 -8.72 -2.12
C VAL A 61 3.09 -7.95 -1.21
N GLU A 62 3.58 -6.91 -0.54
CA GLU A 62 2.79 -6.08 0.34
C GLU A 62 1.70 -5.30 -0.42
N ALA A 63 2.06 -4.61 -1.51
CA ALA A 63 1.13 -3.79 -2.27
C ALA A 63 0.09 -4.61 -3.04
N ILE A 64 0.53 -5.62 -3.80
CA ILE A 64 -0.36 -6.46 -4.61
C ILE A 64 -1.12 -7.43 -3.71
N GLY A 65 -0.46 -8.07 -2.74
CA GLY A 65 -1.10 -8.99 -1.80
C GLY A 65 -2.17 -8.28 -0.96
N GLY A 66 -1.88 -7.08 -0.45
CA GLY A 66 -2.86 -6.25 0.24
C GLY A 66 -4.07 -5.93 -0.64
N PHE A 67 -3.85 -5.55 -1.90
CA PHE A 67 -4.94 -5.29 -2.84
C PHE A 67 -5.79 -6.55 -3.14
N LEU A 68 -5.15 -7.70 -3.35
CA LEU A 68 -5.85 -8.97 -3.56
C LEU A 68 -6.69 -9.37 -2.34
N LEU A 69 -6.22 -9.10 -1.11
CA LEU A 69 -7.00 -9.32 0.11
C LEU A 69 -8.23 -8.41 0.16
N ILE A 70 -8.13 -7.15 -0.26
CA ILE A 70 -9.28 -6.25 -0.37
C ILE A 70 -10.30 -6.80 -1.39
N LEU A 71 -9.84 -7.28 -2.55
CA LEU A 71 -10.74 -7.87 -3.56
C LEU A 71 -11.41 -9.15 -3.04
N ALA A 72 -10.67 -10.02 -2.36
CA ALA A 72 -11.23 -11.22 -1.73
C ALA A 72 -12.28 -10.86 -0.67
N ALA A 73 -11.99 -9.84 0.15
CA ALA A 73 -12.95 -9.31 1.10
C ALA A 73 -14.21 -8.81 0.39
N ILE A 74 -14.10 -8.02 -0.68
CA ILE A 74 -15.23 -7.56 -1.50
C ILE A 74 -16.10 -8.73 -1.98
N VAL A 75 -15.49 -9.74 -2.61
CA VAL A 75 -16.23 -10.90 -3.13
C VAL A 75 -16.98 -11.62 -2.01
N SER A 76 -16.32 -11.89 -0.88
CA SER A 76 -16.98 -12.54 0.27
C SER A 76 -18.08 -11.65 0.88
N PHE A 77 -17.86 -10.33 0.93
CA PHE A 77 -18.80 -9.35 1.47
C PHE A 77 -20.06 -9.19 0.61
N HIS A 78 -19.95 -9.33 -0.71
CA HIS A 78 -21.10 -9.33 -1.62
C HIS A 78 -22.07 -10.50 -1.37
N LEU A 79 -21.55 -11.63 -0.90
CA LEU A 79 -22.34 -12.81 -0.57
C LEU A 79 -23.06 -12.67 0.78
N ASP A 80 -22.66 -11.70 1.62
CA ASP A 80 -23.25 -11.44 2.94
C ASP A 80 -24.19 -10.21 2.91
N ARG A 81 -25.50 -10.44 2.73
CA ARG A 81 -26.51 -9.37 2.68
C ARG A 81 -26.59 -8.52 3.96
N ALA A 82 -26.20 -9.07 5.11
CA ALA A 82 -26.24 -8.42 6.42
C ALA A 82 -25.00 -7.54 6.73
N ALA A 83 -24.04 -7.43 5.80
CA ALA A 83 -22.80 -6.71 6.01
C ALA A 83 -22.94 -5.21 5.63
N THR A 84 -22.33 -4.30 6.39
CA THR A 84 -22.43 -2.83 6.20
C THR A 84 -21.08 -2.16 6.02
N GLY A 85 -21.03 -0.96 5.43
CA GLY A 85 -19.77 -0.29 5.12
C GLY A 85 -19.22 -0.65 3.73
N ARG A 86 -20.10 -1.09 2.81
CA ARG A 86 -19.76 -1.35 1.40
C ARG A 86 -19.08 -0.15 0.74
N PHE A 87 -19.57 1.05 1.03
CA PHE A 87 -18.98 2.30 0.52
C PHE A 87 -17.51 2.43 0.92
N ALA A 88 -17.19 2.21 2.20
CA ALA A 88 -15.82 2.26 2.70
C ALA A 88 -14.95 1.16 2.07
N LEU A 89 -15.48 -0.06 1.92
CA LEU A 89 -14.75 -1.18 1.31
C LEU A 89 -14.45 -0.94 -0.19
N TYR A 90 -15.41 -0.42 -0.97
CA TYR A 90 -15.17 -0.06 -2.36
C TYR A 90 -14.25 1.15 -2.50
N GLY A 91 -14.38 2.14 -1.61
CA GLY A 91 -13.46 3.26 -1.52
C GLY A 91 -12.03 2.79 -1.29
N ALA A 92 -11.83 1.86 -0.35
CA ALA A 92 -10.52 1.25 -0.09
C ALA A 92 -9.94 0.57 -1.34
N ALA A 93 -10.74 -0.21 -2.08
CA ALA A 93 -10.30 -0.85 -3.31
C ALA A 93 -9.92 0.15 -4.39
N LEU A 94 -10.71 1.20 -4.59
CA LEU A 94 -10.42 2.26 -5.56
C LEU A 94 -9.12 2.99 -5.22
N LEU A 95 -8.94 3.34 -3.94
CA LEU A 95 -7.73 4.01 -3.46
C LEU A 95 -6.50 3.11 -3.58
N ALA A 96 -6.61 1.83 -3.19
CA ALA A 96 -5.52 0.87 -3.35
C ALA A 96 -5.13 0.67 -4.83
N ALA A 97 -6.13 0.59 -5.72
CA ALA A 97 -5.89 0.53 -7.17
C ALA A 97 -5.22 1.81 -7.70
N ALA A 98 -5.63 2.99 -7.24
CA ALA A 98 -4.99 4.26 -7.59
C ALA A 98 -3.52 4.29 -7.13
N GLY A 99 -3.21 3.82 -5.92
CA GLY A 99 -1.83 3.67 -5.44
C GLY A 99 -1.00 2.71 -6.30
N LEU A 100 -1.57 1.58 -6.72
CA LEU A 100 -0.91 0.67 -7.66
C LEU A 100 -0.65 1.33 -9.03
N LEU A 101 -1.59 2.14 -9.53
CA LEU A 101 -1.41 2.89 -10.77
C LEU A 101 -0.26 3.91 -10.66
N CYS A 102 -0.10 4.58 -9.52
CA CYS A 102 1.07 5.44 -9.27
C CYS A 102 2.39 4.64 -9.31
N THR A 103 2.35 3.36 -8.92
CA THR A 103 3.53 2.46 -8.98
C THR A 103 3.98 2.20 -10.41
N VAL A 104 3.08 2.25 -11.41
CA VAL A 104 3.46 2.13 -12.83
C VAL A 104 4.44 3.23 -13.25
N LYS A 105 4.42 4.40 -12.59
CA LYS A 105 5.38 5.49 -12.79
C LYS A 105 6.57 5.41 -11.85
N ALA A 106 6.35 5.10 -10.58
CA ALA A 106 7.43 5.06 -9.59
C ALA A 106 8.39 3.87 -9.77
N ALA A 107 7.87 2.68 -10.13
CA ALA A 107 8.67 1.46 -10.21
C ALA A 107 9.76 1.51 -11.29
N PRO A 108 9.49 1.96 -12.54
CA PRO A 108 10.55 2.07 -13.55
C PRO A 108 11.68 3.02 -13.12
N ILE A 109 11.35 4.10 -12.39
CA ILE A 109 12.36 5.03 -11.87
C ILE A 109 13.27 4.30 -10.88
N MET A 110 12.70 3.60 -9.88
CA MET A 110 13.47 2.86 -8.88
C MET A 110 14.29 1.74 -9.50
N LEU A 111 13.70 0.94 -10.40
CA LEU A 111 14.42 -0.14 -11.10
C LEU A 111 15.58 0.40 -11.96
N GLY A 112 15.43 1.59 -12.53
CA GLY A 112 16.47 2.27 -13.30
C GLY A 112 17.66 2.73 -12.44
N VAL A 113 17.48 2.96 -11.14
CA VAL A 113 18.55 3.45 -10.24
C VAL A 113 19.78 2.53 -10.26
N ALA A 114 19.61 1.23 -10.45
CA ALA A 114 20.73 0.27 -10.53
C ALA A 114 21.82 0.70 -11.51
N GLN A 115 21.41 1.29 -12.64
CA GLN A 115 22.27 1.58 -13.79
C GLN A 115 22.74 3.04 -13.84
N LEU A 116 22.24 3.90 -12.94
CA LEU A 116 22.57 5.32 -12.94
C LEU A 116 23.81 5.60 -12.08
N GLU A 117 24.77 6.29 -12.68
CA GLU A 117 25.99 6.78 -12.03
C GLU A 117 26.10 8.31 -12.06
N ASP A 118 25.52 8.96 -13.07
CA ASP A 118 25.52 10.43 -13.18
C ASP A 118 24.73 11.08 -12.03
N PRO A 119 25.35 11.98 -11.25
CA PRO A 119 24.68 12.68 -10.15
C PRO A 119 23.42 13.46 -10.56
N THR A 120 23.38 14.01 -11.78
CA THR A 120 22.22 14.77 -12.27
C THR A 120 21.05 13.83 -12.56
N ALA A 121 21.29 12.73 -13.26
CA ALA A 121 20.29 11.69 -13.50
C ALA A 121 19.77 11.07 -12.19
N LEU A 122 20.65 10.83 -11.20
CA LEU A 122 20.25 10.34 -9.89
C LEU A 122 19.34 11.32 -9.15
N ARG A 123 19.62 12.62 -9.25
CA ARG A 123 18.75 13.65 -8.67
C ARG A 123 17.37 13.68 -9.34
N GLN A 124 17.30 13.59 -10.66
CA GLN A 124 16.02 13.52 -11.38
C GLN A 124 15.22 12.28 -11.00
N ALA A 125 15.90 11.13 -10.88
CA ALA A 125 15.28 9.89 -10.42
C ALA A 125 14.74 10.02 -9.00
N PHE A 126 15.52 10.62 -8.08
CA PHE A 126 15.07 10.87 -6.71
C PHE A 126 13.81 11.76 -6.66
N GLU A 127 13.85 12.90 -7.35
CA GLU A 127 12.72 13.84 -7.37
C GLU A 127 11.45 13.21 -7.99
N GLY A 128 11.62 12.48 -9.10
CA GLY A 128 10.53 11.77 -9.77
C GLY A 128 9.95 10.64 -8.90
N PHE A 129 10.80 9.83 -8.29
CA PHE A 129 10.38 8.75 -7.41
C PHE A 129 9.67 9.29 -6.17
N ARG A 130 10.19 10.36 -5.56
CA ARG A 130 9.53 11.04 -4.44
C ARG A 130 8.15 11.54 -4.84
N HIS A 131 8.02 12.23 -5.97
CA HIS A 131 6.73 12.78 -6.41
C HIS A 131 5.64 11.70 -6.55
N TRP A 132 5.94 10.64 -7.30
CA TRP A 132 4.99 9.53 -7.48
C TRP A 132 4.81 8.70 -6.20
N GLY A 133 5.86 8.59 -5.39
CA GLY A 133 5.87 7.95 -4.08
C GLY A 133 4.91 8.62 -3.10
N SER A 134 4.96 9.95 -2.97
CA SER A 134 4.08 10.71 -2.07
C SER A 134 2.61 10.61 -2.48
N ILE A 135 2.31 10.66 -3.77
CA ILE A 135 0.93 10.50 -4.27
C ILE A 135 0.42 9.08 -3.98
N ARG A 136 1.25 8.06 -4.23
CA ARG A 136 0.95 6.67 -3.91
C ARG A 136 0.68 6.48 -2.41
N ALA A 137 1.56 7.01 -1.57
CA ALA A 137 1.46 6.93 -0.12
C ALA A 137 0.12 7.53 0.38
N ALA A 138 -0.27 8.70 -0.14
CA ALA A 138 -1.55 9.31 0.21
C ALA A 138 -2.73 8.38 -0.09
N PHE A 139 -2.76 7.77 -1.28
CA PHE A 139 -3.82 6.82 -1.63
C PHE A 139 -3.80 5.57 -0.74
N GLN A 140 -2.63 5.00 -0.45
CA GLN A 140 -2.50 3.77 0.33
C GLN A 140 -2.84 3.99 1.82
N VAL A 141 -2.49 5.14 2.39
CA VAL A 141 -2.89 5.56 3.74
C VAL A 141 -4.41 5.78 3.82
N LEU A 142 -5.01 6.46 2.85
CA LEU A 142 -6.47 6.62 2.80
C LEU A 142 -7.19 5.28 2.61
N ALA A 143 -6.62 4.36 1.82
CA ALA A 143 -7.15 3.01 1.64
C ALA A 143 -7.18 2.25 2.98
N PHE A 144 -6.12 2.37 3.79
CA PHE A 144 -6.10 1.80 5.13
C PHE A 144 -7.22 2.35 6.03
N PHE A 145 -7.42 3.67 6.08
CA PHE A 145 -8.51 4.25 6.88
C PHE A 145 -9.89 3.78 6.40
N ALA A 146 -10.08 3.67 5.09
CA ALA A 146 -11.31 3.13 4.51
C ALA A 146 -11.51 1.63 4.88
N MET A 147 -10.44 0.83 4.89
CA MET A 147 -10.49 -0.56 5.37
C MET A 147 -10.78 -0.66 6.86
N ALA A 148 -10.16 0.17 7.69
CA ALA A 148 -10.41 0.23 9.12
C ALA A 148 -11.87 0.58 9.42
N TRP A 149 -12.45 1.53 8.67
CA TRP A 149 -13.88 1.84 8.76
C TRP A 149 -14.75 0.64 8.35
N ALA A 150 -14.47 0.01 7.20
CA ALA A 150 -15.22 -1.17 6.77
C ALA A 150 -15.19 -2.29 7.83
N LEU A 151 -14.04 -2.52 8.47
CA LEU A 151 -13.91 -3.48 9.57
C LEU A 151 -14.69 -3.05 10.81
N ALA A 152 -14.53 -1.80 11.27
CA ALA A 152 -15.23 -1.25 12.43
C ALA A 152 -16.75 -1.35 12.31
N ALA A 153 -17.30 -1.10 11.12
CA ALA A 153 -18.72 -1.23 10.83
C ALA A 153 -19.26 -2.66 10.99
N ASN A 154 -18.40 -3.68 11.07
CA ASN A 154 -18.78 -5.09 11.17
C ASN A 154 -18.24 -5.81 12.42
N LEU A 155 -17.35 -5.20 13.21
CA LEU A 155 -16.72 -5.81 14.40
C LEU A 155 -17.73 -6.16 15.51
N GLY A 156 -18.76 -5.33 15.71
CA GLY A 156 -19.80 -5.57 16.73
C GLY A 156 -20.92 -6.53 16.29
N ARG A 157 -20.86 -7.09 15.09
CA ARG A 157 -21.94 -7.92 14.54
C ARG A 157 -21.71 -9.41 14.79
N PRO A 158 -22.75 -10.19 15.15
CA PRO A 158 -22.59 -11.64 15.32
C PRO A 158 -22.15 -12.30 14.01
N THR A 159 -21.23 -13.27 14.14
CA THR A 159 -20.70 -14.06 13.03
C THR A 159 -21.46 -15.36 12.87
N ARG A 160 -21.67 -15.80 11.63
CA ARG A 160 -22.08 -17.18 11.32
C ARG A 160 -20.86 -17.98 10.87
N ASP A 161 -20.73 -19.20 11.35
CA ASP A 161 -19.72 -20.12 10.84
C ASP A 161 -20.08 -20.55 9.43
N VAL A 162 -19.06 -20.60 8.58
CA VAL A 162 -19.15 -21.18 7.25
C VAL A 162 -18.34 -22.45 7.33
N GLY A 163 -19.02 -23.59 7.34
CA GLY A 163 -18.41 -24.91 7.23
C GLY A 163 -17.78 -25.14 5.85
#